data_AF-A0A7J4IFV1-F1
#
_entry.id   AF-A0A7J4IFV1-F1
#
_cell.length_a   1.000
_cell.length_b   1.000
_cell.length_c   1.000
_cell.angle_alpha   90.00
_cell.angle_beta   90.00
_cell.angle_gamma   90.00
#
_symmetry.space_group_name_H-M   'P 1'
#
loop_
_entity.id
_entity.type
_entity.pdbx_description
1 polymer ?
#
loop_
_entity_poly.entity_id
_entity_poly.type
_entity_poly.pdbx_seq_one_letter_code
_entity_poly.pdbx_strand_id
1 'polypeptide(L)'
;RDCFASLFTNRAISYRVDKGFDHFSVYLSVGVQKMVRSDLACSGVMFSIDTESGFTNAVYITGAYGLGENVVQGAVNPDQFYVFKPTLMKGFKPILEKKLGSKEKRLVYGTTGTKQTKVTPEDK
;
A
#
# COMPACT_ATOMS: atom_id res chain seq x y z
N ARG A 1 8.80 16.91 13.40
CA ARG A 1 8.08 17.07 14.68
C ARG A 1 6.87 16.14 14.75
N ASP A 2 6.00 16.15 13.74
CA ASP A 2 4.73 15.42 13.77
C ASP A 2 4.89 13.89 13.86
N CYS A 3 5.92 13.30 13.24
CA CYS A 3 6.22 11.87 13.39
C CYS A 3 6.49 11.48 14.85
N PHE A 4 7.29 12.25 15.60
CA PHE A 4 7.54 11.98 17.02
C PHE A 4 6.28 12.18 17.87
N ALA A 5 5.47 13.21 17.56
CA ALA A 5 4.21 13.43 18.23
C ALA A 5 3.20 12.29 18.00
N SER A 6 3.30 11.58 16.87
CA SER A 6 2.41 10.44 16.54
C SER A 6 2.45 9.30 17.57
N LEU A 7 3.56 9.17 18.31
CA LEU A 7 3.66 8.20 19.42
C LEU A 7 2.63 8.46 20.52
N PHE A 8 2.18 9.70 20.72
CA PHE A 8 1.31 10.10 21.83
C PHE A 8 -0.14 10.32 21.39
N THR A 9 -0.55 9.75 20.26
CA THR A 9 -1.96 9.69 19.88
C THR A 9 -2.75 8.76 20.81
N ASN A 10 -4.05 9.04 21.00
CA ASN A 10 -4.93 8.20 21.84
C ASN A 10 -4.86 6.71 21.47
N ARG A 11 -4.83 6.41 20.17
CA ARG A 11 -4.71 5.04 19.66
C ARG A 11 -3.39 4.38 20.06
N ALA A 12 -2.27 5.09 19.96
CA ALA A 12 -0.96 4.58 20.32
C ALA A 12 -0.81 4.38 21.84
N ILE A 13 -1.38 5.29 22.65
CA ILE A 13 -1.39 5.17 24.12
C ILE A 13 -2.20 3.95 24.55
N SER A 14 -3.44 3.82 24.07
CA SER A 14 -4.30 2.67 24.39
C SER A 14 -3.62 1.34 24.03
N TYR A 15 -3.06 1.24 22.82
CA TYR A 15 -2.35 0.03 22.40
C TYR A 15 -1.19 -0.34 23.33
N ARG A 16 -0.44 0.66 23.83
CA ARG A 16 0.65 0.41 24.78
C ARG A 16 0.15 -0.05 26.13
N VAL A 17 -0.93 0.55 26.65
CA VAL A 17 -1.58 0.08 27.88
C VAL A 17 -2.02 -1.37 27.73
N ASP A 18 -2.72 -1.69 26.64
CA ASP A 18 -3.25 -3.04 26.37
C ASP A 18 -2.14 -4.10 26.24
N LYS A 19 -0.95 -3.69 25.78
CA LYS A 19 0.23 -4.55 25.64
C LYS A 19 1.19 -4.50 26.83
N GLY A 20 0.90 -3.68 27.85
CA GLY A 20 1.76 -3.52 29.03
C GLY A 20 3.10 -2.83 28.74
N PHE A 21 3.20 -2.04 27.66
CA PHE A 21 4.40 -1.28 27.34
C PHE A 21 4.43 0.04 28.10
N ASP A 22 5.53 0.31 28.81
CA ASP A 22 5.75 1.60 29.44
C ASP A 22 5.83 2.72 28.38
N HIS A 23 5.19 3.85 28.67
CA HIS A 23 5.00 4.93 27.71
C HIS A 23 6.30 5.63 27.30
N PHE A 24 7.33 5.59 28.14
CA PHE A 24 8.61 6.25 27.92
C PHE A 24 9.72 5.28 27.48
N SER A 25 9.48 3.98 27.58
CA SER A 25 10.37 2.92 27.10
C SER A 25 10.31 2.67 25.58
N VAL A 26 9.49 3.41 24.83
CA VAL A 26 9.31 3.23 23.38
C VAL A 26 10.06 4.30 22.59
N TYR A 27 10.94 3.86 21.70
CA TYR A 27 11.71 4.72 20.82
C TYR A 27 11.13 4.72 19.40
N LEU A 28 11.21 5.85 18.71
CA LEU A 28 10.81 6.00 17.31
C LEU A 28 11.98 6.54 16.49
N SER A 29 12.20 5.96 15.31
CA SER A 29 13.08 6.49 14.28
C SER A 29 12.26 7.01 13.10
N VAL A 30 12.70 8.10 12.47
CA VAL A 30 12.02 8.70 11.33
C VAL A 30 12.80 8.37 10.06
N GLY A 31 12.20 7.55 9.20
CA GLY A 31 12.73 7.28 7.86
C GLY A 31 12.43 8.45 6.92
N VAL A 32 13.46 9.00 6.29
CA VAL A 32 13.32 10.02 5.25
C VAL A 32 13.72 9.38 3.92
N GLN A 33 12.73 9.14 3.06
CA GLN A 33 12.92 8.50 1.76
C GLN A 33 12.65 9.48 0.63
N LYS A 34 13.44 9.40 -0.44
CA LYS A 34 13.16 10.12 -1.68
C LYS A 34 11.87 9.57 -2.30
N MET A 35 10.92 10.45 -2.60
CA MET A 35 9.66 10.06 -3.20
C MET A 35 9.84 9.63 -4.67
N VAL A 36 9.15 8.55 -5.05
CA VAL A 36 9.08 8.05 -6.43
C VAL A 36 7.94 8.75 -7.18
N ARG A 37 8.12 9.02 -8.48
CA ARG A 37 7.11 9.70 -9.33
C ARG A 37 5.94 8.79 -9.75
N SER A 38 5.39 8.02 -8.82
CA SER A 38 4.20 7.21 -9.11
C SER A 38 2.93 8.04 -9.24
N ASP A 39 2.97 9.33 -8.89
CA ASP A 39 1.94 10.33 -9.22
C ASP A 39 1.68 10.42 -10.74
N LEU A 40 2.69 10.11 -11.56
CA LEU A 40 2.61 10.09 -13.03
C LEU A 40 2.28 8.71 -13.61
N ALA A 41 2.13 7.68 -12.78
CA ALA A 41 1.95 6.30 -13.20
C ALA A 41 1.04 5.54 -12.20
N CYS A 42 1.53 4.42 -11.67
CA CYS A 42 0.82 3.57 -10.74
C CYS A 42 1.72 3.16 -9.56
N SER A 43 1.07 2.70 -8.51
CA SER A 43 1.69 2.10 -7.32
C SER A 43 0.74 1.09 -6.70
N GLY A 44 1.22 0.34 -5.72
CA GLY A 44 0.46 -0.79 -5.21
C GLY A 44 1.11 -1.48 -4.02
N VAL A 45 0.52 -2.61 -3.63
CA VAL A 45 1.00 -3.48 -2.56
C VAL A 45 1.15 -4.88 -3.11
N MET A 46 2.15 -5.61 -2.61
CA MET A 46 2.37 -7.00 -2.95
C MET A 46 2.51 -7.84 -1.69
N PHE A 47 1.88 -9.00 -1.69
CA PHE A 47 2.09 -10.05 -0.71
C PHE A 47 2.70 -11.26 -1.39
N SER A 48 3.73 -11.83 -0.77
CA SER A 48 4.41 -13.05 -1.25
C SER A 48 3.67 -14.34 -0.86
N ILE A 49 2.42 -14.24 -0.45
CA ILE A 49 1.54 -15.32 -0.02
C ILE A 49 0.11 -14.86 -0.33
N ASP A 50 -0.79 -15.80 -0.61
CA ASP A 50 -2.22 -15.49 -0.56
C ASP A 50 -2.62 -15.22 0.91
N THR A 51 -3.05 -13.99 1.19
CA THR A 51 -3.40 -13.56 2.55
C THR A 51 -4.72 -14.15 3.04
N GLU A 52 -5.58 -14.65 2.15
CA GLU A 52 -6.87 -15.25 2.52
C GLU A 52 -6.70 -16.72 2.91
N SER A 53 -6.03 -17.53 2.08
CA SER A 53 -5.85 -18.97 2.33
C SER A 53 -4.53 -19.35 3.01
N GLY A 54 -3.52 -18.47 2.98
CA GLY A 54 -2.15 -18.81 3.40
C GLY A 54 -1.37 -19.63 2.36
N PHE A 55 -1.85 -19.74 1.12
CA PHE A 55 -1.14 -20.47 0.08
C PHE A 55 0.17 -19.77 -0.34
N THR A 56 1.30 -20.37 0.03
CA THR A 56 2.65 -19.78 -0.11
C THR A 56 3.19 -19.74 -1.54
N ASN A 57 2.58 -20.47 -2.47
CA ASN A 57 2.99 -20.49 -3.87
C ASN A 57 2.31 -19.42 -4.73
N ALA A 58 1.45 -18.60 -4.15
CA ALA A 58 0.88 -17.42 -4.80
C ALA A 58 1.64 -16.15 -4.40
N VAL A 59 1.68 -15.19 -5.31
CA VAL A 59 1.97 -13.78 -5.04
C VAL A 59 0.71 -13.01 -5.39
N TYR A 60 0.22 -12.21 -4.45
CA TYR A 60 -0.92 -11.33 -4.64
C TYR A 60 -0.42 -9.91 -4.85
N ILE A 61 -0.77 -9.28 -5.97
CA ILE A 61 -0.35 -7.93 -6.34
C ILE A 61 -1.60 -7.09 -6.54
N THR A 62 -1.66 -5.95 -5.87
CA THR A 62 -2.68 -4.93 -6.11
C THR A 62 -2.06 -3.65 -6.61
N GLY A 63 -2.76 -2.90 -7.46
CA GLY A 63 -2.26 -1.64 -8.01
C GLY A 63 -3.35 -0.65 -8.41
N ALA A 64 -3.07 0.64 -8.24
CA ALA A 64 -3.91 1.74 -8.69
C ALA A 64 -3.04 2.90 -9.19
N TYR A 65 -3.66 3.86 -9.87
CA TYR A 65 -2.96 5.06 -10.35
C TYR A 65 -2.54 5.98 -9.20
N GLY A 66 -1.41 6.67 -9.36
CA GLY A 66 -0.91 7.67 -8.42
C GLY A 66 -0.03 7.09 -7.30
N LEU A 67 0.09 7.86 -6.22
CA LEU A 67 0.80 7.49 -4.99
C LEU A 67 0.08 6.37 -4.21
N GLY A 68 0.85 5.46 -3.61
CA GLY A 68 0.34 4.18 -3.10
C GLY A 68 -0.46 4.25 -1.81
N GLU A 69 -0.49 5.41 -1.17
CA GLU A 69 -1.19 5.62 0.09
C GLU A 69 -2.68 5.25 -0.01
N ASN A 70 -3.35 5.58 -1.13
CA ASN A 70 -4.76 5.21 -1.33
C ASN A 70 -4.98 3.69 -1.33
N VAL A 71 -4.04 2.92 -1.87
CA VAL A 71 -4.12 1.45 -1.88
C VAL A 71 -3.93 0.91 -0.47
N VAL A 72 -2.93 1.43 0.27
CA VAL A 72 -2.64 1.03 1.65
C VAL A 72 -3.80 1.36 2.60
N GLN A 73 -4.46 2.49 2.41
CA GLN A 73 -5.61 2.91 3.21
C GLN A 73 -6.93 2.25 2.80
N GLY A 74 -6.97 1.49 1.71
CA GLY A 74 -8.21 0.94 1.16
C GLY A 74 -9.17 2.00 0.60
N ALA A 75 -8.66 3.19 0.25
CA ALA A 75 -9.43 4.32 -0.23
C ALA A 75 -9.76 4.24 -1.74
N VAL A 76 -9.24 3.24 -2.45
CA VAL A 76 -9.49 2.97 -3.87
C VAL A 76 -9.67 1.48 -4.08
N ASN A 77 -10.49 1.09 -5.07
CA ASN A 77 -10.60 -0.30 -5.52
C ASN A 77 -9.53 -0.57 -6.60
N PRO A 78 -8.43 -1.28 -6.28
CA PRO A 78 -7.29 -1.46 -7.16
C PRO A 78 -7.50 -2.63 -8.12
N ASP A 79 -6.66 -2.69 -9.16
CA ASP A 79 -6.47 -3.93 -9.91
C ASP A 79 -5.81 -4.98 -9.03
N GLN A 80 -6.11 -6.25 -9.30
CA GLN A 80 -5.65 -7.40 -8.53
C GLN A 80 -5.13 -8.47 -9.47
N PHE A 81 -3.97 -9.04 -9.11
CA PHE A 81 -3.31 -10.07 -9.88
C PHE A 81 -2.82 -11.17 -8.95
N TYR A 82 -3.11 -12.42 -9.31
CA TYR A 82 -2.50 -13.59 -8.69
C TYR A 82 -1.44 -14.17 -9.61
N VAL A 83 -0.25 -14.39 -9.06
CA VAL A 83 0.91 -14.94 -9.78
C VAL A 83 1.36 -16.23 -9.11
N PHE A 84 1.52 -17.30 -9.89
CA PHE A 84 1.98 -18.58 -9.41
C PHE A 84 3.51 -18.68 -9.46
N LYS A 85 4.15 -18.79 -8.29
CA LYS A 85 5.61 -18.81 -8.18
C LYS A 85 6.26 -19.97 -8.96
N PRO A 86 5.76 -21.22 -8.91
CA PRO A 86 6.42 -22.33 -9.60
C PRO A 86 6.52 -22.17 -11.12
N THR A 87 5.48 -21.62 -11.77
CA THR A 87 5.53 -21.37 -13.22
C THR A 87 6.35 -20.13 -13.55
N LEU A 88 6.32 -19.10 -12.70
CA LEU A 88 7.18 -17.91 -12.83
C LEU A 88 8.67 -18.31 -12.81
N MET A 89 9.08 -19.11 -11.83
CA MET A 89 10.47 -19.57 -11.70
C MET A 89 10.94 -20.44 -12.87
N LYS A 90 10.01 -21.14 -13.53
CA LYS A 90 10.28 -21.94 -14.73
C LYS A 90 10.21 -21.13 -16.04
N GLY A 91 9.94 -19.82 -15.97
CA GLY A 91 9.86 -18.94 -17.14
C GLY A 91 8.56 -19.02 -17.93
N PHE A 92 7.52 -19.66 -17.39
CA PHE A 92 6.19 -19.71 -18.03
C PHE A 92 5.35 -18.47 -17.73
N LYS A 93 4.21 -18.31 -18.42
CA LYS A 93 3.20 -17.29 -18.11
C LYS A 93 2.56 -17.61 -16.74
N PRO A 94 2.78 -16.82 -15.69
CA PRO A 94 2.46 -17.24 -14.33
C PRO A 94 1.20 -16.60 -13.74
N ILE A 95 0.51 -15.74 -14.49
CA ILE A 95 -0.67 -15.04 -14.01
C ILE A 95 -1.85 -16.00 -13.99
N LEU A 96 -2.36 -16.28 -12.80
CA LEU A 96 -3.55 -17.13 -12.57
C LEU A 96 -4.83 -16.34 -12.74
N GLU A 97 -4.86 -15.11 -12.23
CA GLU A 97 -6.05 -14.26 -12.23
C GLU A 97 -5.69 -12.80 -12.50
N LYS A 98 -6.59 -12.11 -13.20
CA LYS A 98 -6.59 -10.66 -13.37
C LYS A 98 -7.98 -10.13 -13.07
N LYS A 99 -8.11 -9.28 -12.05
CA LYS A 99 -9.37 -8.61 -11.71
C LYS A 99 -9.14 -7.11 -11.71
N LEU A 100 -9.86 -6.40 -12.57
CA LEU A 100 -9.70 -4.96 -12.70
C LEU A 100 -10.59 -4.22 -11.68
N GLY A 101 -9.98 -3.31 -10.93
CA GLY A 101 -10.67 -2.40 -10.02
C GLY A 101 -11.17 -1.15 -10.73
N SER A 102 -12.12 -0.45 -10.10
CA SER A 102 -12.71 0.77 -10.66
C SER A 102 -11.71 1.92 -10.79
N LYS A 103 -10.70 1.98 -9.90
CA LYS A 103 -9.60 2.96 -9.92
C LYS A 103 -10.06 4.41 -10.12
N GLU A 104 -11.17 4.81 -9.48
CA GLU A 104 -11.82 6.10 -9.76
C GLU A 104 -11.03 7.34 -9.31
N LYS A 105 -10.11 7.17 -8.36
CA LYS A 105 -9.36 8.25 -7.74
C LYS A 105 -7.88 7.89 -7.64
N ARG A 106 -7.01 8.89 -7.78
CA ARG A 106 -5.56 8.78 -7.57
C ARG A 106 -5.07 9.88 -6.66
N LEU A 107 -3.95 9.63 -5.99
CA LEU A 107 -3.26 10.63 -5.18
C LEU A 107 -2.04 11.13 -5.97
N VAL A 108 -1.89 12.45 -6.09
CA VAL A 108 -0.79 13.10 -6.84
C VAL A 108 -0.15 14.19 -5.99
N TYR A 109 0.97 14.76 -6.44
CA TYR A 109 1.55 15.91 -5.77
C TYR A 109 0.66 17.15 -5.89
N GLY A 110 0.48 17.84 -4.76
CA GLY A 110 -0.13 19.15 -4.69
C GLY A 110 0.91 20.27 -4.68
N THR A 111 0.46 21.52 -4.70
CA THR A 111 1.32 22.68 -4.41
C THR A 111 1.92 22.59 -3.00
N THR A 112 1.14 22.04 -2.05
CA THR A 112 1.59 21.63 -0.72
C THR A 112 1.14 20.20 -0.46
N GLY A 113 2.09 19.30 -0.18
CA GLY A 113 1.79 17.89 0.10
C GLY A 113 1.17 17.14 -1.08
N THR A 114 0.07 16.45 -0.83
CA THR A 114 -0.61 15.59 -1.82
C THR A 114 -2.05 16.03 -2.05
N LYS A 115 -2.57 15.76 -3.24
CA LYS A 115 -3.94 16.08 -3.64
C LYS A 115 -4.60 14.86 -4.26
N GLN A 116 -5.87 14.61 -3.91
CA GLN A 116 -6.68 13.58 -4.56
C GLN A 116 -7.30 14.13 -5.85
N THR A 117 -7.22 13.35 -6.92
CA THR A 117 -7.82 13.67 -8.23
C THR A 117 -8.62 12.48 -8.76
N LYS A 118 -9.61 12.76 -9.61
CA LYS A 118 -10.33 11.70 -10.33
C LYS A 118 -9.45 11.18 -11.46
N VAL A 119 -9.54 9.88 -11.72
CA VAL A 119 -8.91 9.24 -12.89
C VAL A 119 -9.83 9.48 -14.08
N THR A 120 -9.29 10.04 -15.17
CA THR A 120 -10.06 10.31 -16.39
C THR A 120 -9.90 9.17 -17.40
N PRO A 121 -10.77 9.06 -18.42
CA PRO A 121 -10.65 8.01 -19.43
C PRO A 121 -9.30 8.00 -20.17
N GLU A 122 -8.64 9.15 -20.29
CA GLU A 122 -7.32 9.29 -20.92
C GLU A 122 -6.19 8.67 -20.09
N ASP A 123 -6.43 8.42 -18.79
CA ASP A 123 -5.49 7.73 -17.90
C ASP A 123 -5.62 6.20 -17.96
N LYS A 124 -6.65 5.65 -18.62
CA LYS A 124 -6.95 4.20 -18.69
C LYS A 124 -6.34 3.53 -19.91
#